data_AF-A0A9D1GN73-F1
#
_entry.id   AF-A0A9D1GN73-F1
#
_cell.length_a   1.000
_cell.length_b   1.000
_cell.length_c   1.000
_cell.angle_alpha   90.00
_cell.angle_beta   90.00
_cell.angle_gamma   90.00
#
_symmetry.space_group_name_H-M   'P 1'
#
loop_
_entity.id
_entity.type
_entity.pdbx_description
1 polymer ?
#
loop_
_entity_poly.entity_id
_entity_poly.type
_entity_poly.pdbx_seq_one_letter_code
_entity_poly.pdbx_strand_id
1 'polypeptide(L)'
;MESNIVSVMLWGDEVGKLYWDVRAKRAVFNYNPDFVKKGTDIAPLTASIKGSAGKGFPVVGNREKLYQGLPPFIADSLPDHWGNKVFEYWAAQNHIPKQRLTPVDKLAFIGRRGMGALEFVPAVSGLESSKSVQIDSLYRLAQKIFDERQEVSVRDDENLDLQSLYDVGTSAGGQHPKAIIAINDENHDIRSGQVSLPEGYKYYILKFAEGDDFPFTRMEMVYYDMAKEAGVRMMPSRLVH
;
A
#
# COMPACT_ATOMS: atom_id res chain seq x y z
N MET A 1 -7.32 15.81 -7.71
CA MET A 1 -6.77 15.40 -9.02
C MET A 1 -7.83 15.65 -10.08
N GLU A 2 -7.49 16.26 -11.22
CA GLU A 2 -8.46 16.69 -12.25
C GLU A 2 -8.98 15.55 -13.12
N SER A 3 -8.35 14.38 -13.07
CA SER A 3 -8.82 13.15 -13.72
C SER A 3 -8.98 12.03 -12.68
N ASN A 4 -10.22 11.59 -12.41
CA ASN A 4 -10.53 10.41 -11.57
C ASN A 4 -10.30 9.10 -12.34
N ILE A 5 -9.21 9.01 -13.11
CA ILE A 5 -8.87 7.87 -13.97
C ILE A 5 -7.44 7.45 -13.64
N VAL A 6 -7.25 6.15 -13.43
CA VAL A 6 -5.93 5.53 -13.30
C VAL A 6 -5.81 4.36 -14.28
N SER A 7 -4.65 4.23 -14.90
CA SER A 7 -4.21 3.00 -15.54
C SER A 7 -3.76 2.02 -14.46
N VAL A 8 -4.26 0.79 -14.54
CA VAL A 8 -3.83 -0.34 -13.72
C VAL A 8 -2.75 -1.07 -14.49
N MET A 9 -1.55 -1.14 -13.93
CA MET A 9 -0.39 -1.75 -14.56
C MET A 9 -0.03 -3.06 -13.85
N LEU A 10 0.56 -4.00 -14.59
CA LEU A 10 1.14 -5.23 -14.07
C LEU A 10 2.45 -5.48 -14.82
N TRP A 11 3.58 -5.47 -14.11
CA TRP A 11 4.91 -5.74 -14.68
C TRP A 11 5.24 -4.89 -15.93
N GLY A 12 4.85 -3.61 -15.92
CA GLY A 12 5.04 -2.68 -17.03
C GLY A 12 3.96 -2.72 -18.12
N ASP A 13 3.03 -3.67 -18.06
CA ASP A 13 1.92 -3.77 -19.00
C ASP A 13 0.65 -3.10 -18.46
N GLU A 14 -0.03 -2.30 -19.30
CA GLU A 14 -1.35 -1.76 -18.93
C GLU A 14 -2.40 -2.87 -18.99
N VAL A 15 -2.87 -3.30 -17.81
CA VAL A 15 -3.97 -4.27 -17.67
C VAL A 15 -5.27 -3.65 -18.14
N GLY A 16 -5.49 -2.38 -17.82
CA GLY A 16 -6.72 -1.66 -18.14
C GLY A 16 -6.81 -0.32 -17.44
N LYS A 17 -7.96 0.33 -17.58
CA LYS A 17 -8.23 1.65 -16.98
C LYS A 17 -9.37 1.55 -15.99
N LEU A 18 -9.20 2.25 -14.88
CA LEU A 18 -10.14 2.34 -13.79
C LEU A 18 -10.55 3.81 -13.62
N TYR A 19 -11.84 4.09 -13.55
CA TYR A 19 -12.32 5.43 -13.21
C TYR A 19 -13.43 5.40 -12.17
N TRP A 20 -13.59 6.49 -11.43
CA TRP A 20 -14.66 6.64 -10.44
C TRP A 20 -15.92 7.28 -11.03
N ASP A 21 -17.03 6.55 -11.04
CA ASP A 21 -18.36 7.11 -11.33
C ASP A 21 -18.94 7.74 -10.06
N VAL A 22 -18.99 9.07 -10.04
CA VAL A 22 -19.49 9.88 -8.92
C VAL A 22 -20.97 9.63 -8.64
N ARG A 23 -21.80 9.39 -9.68
CA ARG A 23 -23.24 9.18 -9.53
C ARG A 23 -23.52 7.79 -8.98
N ALA A 24 -22.86 6.78 -9.53
CA ALA A 24 -23.02 5.40 -9.09
C ALA A 24 -22.28 5.08 -7.78
N LYS A 25 -21.36 5.97 -7.35
CA LYS A 25 -20.42 5.77 -6.24
C LYS A 25 -19.66 4.45 -6.35
N ARG A 26 -19.19 4.16 -7.56
CA ARG A 26 -18.47 2.93 -7.89
C ARG A 26 -17.42 3.20 -8.94
N ALA A 27 -16.33 2.46 -8.87
CA ALA A 27 -15.37 2.45 -9.94
C ALA A 27 -15.82 1.52 -11.07
N VAL A 28 -15.40 1.86 -12.28
CA VAL A 28 -15.62 1.07 -13.48
C VAL A 28 -14.26 0.78 -14.08
N PHE A 29 -13.99 -0.49 -14.32
CA PHE A 29 -12.75 -0.99 -14.90
C PHE A 29 -13.00 -1.55 -16.29
N ASN A 30 -12.12 -1.21 -17.22
CA ASN A 30 -12.11 -1.75 -18.57
C ASN A 30 -10.73 -2.35 -18.85
N TYR A 31 -10.70 -3.62 -19.23
CA TYR A 31 -9.48 -4.26 -19.70
C TYR A 31 -8.93 -3.58 -20.95
N ASN A 32 -7.62 -3.52 -21.04
CA ASN A 32 -6.92 -3.22 -22.27
C ASN A 32 -7.01 -4.46 -23.20
N PRO A 33 -7.54 -4.34 -24.43
CA PRO A 33 -7.65 -5.45 -25.37
C PRO A 33 -6.32 -6.14 -25.67
N ASP A 34 -5.20 -5.40 -25.65
CA ASP A 34 -3.88 -5.97 -25.92
C ASP A 34 -3.37 -6.79 -24.73
N PHE A 35 -3.74 -6.44 -23.50
CA PHE A 35 -3.47 -7.27 -22.34
C PHE A 35 -4.27 -8.57 -22.37
N VAL A 36 -5.55 -8.50 -22.76
CA VAL A 36 -6.42 -9.69 -22.89
C VAL A 36 -5.82 -10.71 -23.87
N LYS A 37 -5.24 -10.25 -24.99
CA LYS A 37 -4.58 -11.11 -25.98
C LYS A 37 -3.37 -11.87 -25.42
N LYS A 38 -2.71 -11.38 -24.37
CA LYS A 38 -1.59 -12.05 -23.70
C LYS A 38 -2.03 -13.29 -22.91
N GLY A 39 -3.31 -13.40 -22.56
CA GLY A 39 -3.87 -14.59 -21.93
C GLY A 39 -3.65 -14.70 -20.41
N THR A 40 -2.98 -13.73 -19.78
CA THR A 40 -2.81 -13.68 -18.32
C THR A 40 -4.12 -13.28 -17.64
N ASP A 41 -4.72 -14.21 -16.91
CA ASP A 41 -5.96 -13.98 -16.17
C ASP A 41 -5.67 -13.55 -14.73
N ILE A 42 -5.75 -12.25 -14.47
CA ILE A 42 -5.42 -11.66 -13.16
C ILE A 42 -6.56 -11.77 -12.14
N ALA A 43 -7.77 -12.08 -12.61
CA ALA A 43 -8.97 -12.09 -11.77
C ALA A 43 -9.93 -13.21 -12.20
N PRO A 44 -9.48 -14.48 -12.23
CA PRO A 44 -10.23 -15.59 -12.82
C PRO A 44 -11.58 -15.85 -12.16
N LEU A 45 -11.75 -15.46 -10.90
CA LEU A 45 -12.98 -15.66 -10.13
C LEU A 45 -14.00 -14.52 -10.29
N THR A 46 -13.54 -13.29 -10.52
CA THR A 46 -14.40 -12.09 -10.42
C THR A 46 -14.48 -11.29 -11.71
N ALA A 47 -13.45 -11.36 -12.55
CA ALA A 47 -13.32 -10.58 -13.78
C ALA A 47 -12.46 -11.31 -14.83
N SER A 48 -12.73 -12.60 -15.06
CA SER A 48 -11.92 -13.41 -15.97
C SER A 48 -11.89 -12.83 -17.39
N ILE A 49 -10.71 -12.86 -18.01
CA ILE A 49 -10.52 -12.53 -19.43
C ILE A 49 -11.22 -13.51 -20.38
N LYS A 50 -11.63 -14.69 -19.88
CA LYS A 50 -12.45 -15.65 -20.65
C LYS A 50 -13.95 -15.34 -20.56
N GLY A 51 -14.34 -14.43 -19.66
CA GLY A 51 -15.73 -14.02 -19.41
C GLY A 51 -16.17 -12.80 -20.22
N SER A 52 -17.21 -12.12 -19.72
CA SER A 52 -17.70 -10.87 -20.30
C SER A 52 -16.65 -9.75 -20.27
N ALA A 53 -15.84 -9.69 -19.20
CA ALA A 53 -14.83 -8.66 -19.03
C ALA A 53 -13.79 -8.66 -20.17
N GLY A 54 -13.28 -9.84 -20.56
CA GLY A 54 -12.36 -9.96 -21.70
C GLY A 54 -13.01 -9.73 -23.07
N LYS A 55 -14.34 -9.77 -23.16
CA LYS A 55 -15.10 -9.37 -24.36
C LYS A 55 -15.35 -7.86 -24.45
N GLY A 56 -14.75 -7.08 -23.54
CA GLY A 56 -14.85 -5.62 -23.51
C GLY A 56 -15.98 -5.06 -22.64
N PHE A 57 -16.75 -5.91 -21.94
CA PHE A 57 -17.75 -5.41 -21.00
C PHE A 57 -17.06 -4.81 -19.76
N PRO A 58 -17.50 -3.64 -19.27
CA PRO A 58 -16.93 -3.02 -18.08
C PRO A 58 -17.17 -3.87 -16.83
N VAL A 59 -16.16 -3.94 -15.97
CA VAL A 59 -16.26 -4.52 -14.64
C VAL A 59 -16.62 -3.41 -13.66
N VAL A 60 -17.81 -3.48 -13.10
CA VAL A 60 -18.31 -2.48 -12.15
C VAL A 60 -17.96 -2.91 -10.73
N GLY A 61 -17.53 -1.96 -9.91
CA GLY A 61 -17.12 -2.25 -8.54
C GLY A 61 -18.27 -2.70 -7.62
N ASN A 62 -17.88 -3.31 -6.50
CA ASN A 62 -18.80 -3.87 -5.51
C ASN A 62 -19.18 -2.83 -4.46
N ARG A 63 -20.48 -2.77 -4.10
CA ARG A 63 -21.06 -1.82 -3.12
C ARG A 63 -20.80 -2.18 -1.67
N GLU A 64 -20.37 -3.40 -1.37
CA GLU A 64 -20.04 -3.78 0.00
C GLU A 64 -18.94 -2.87 0.55
N LYS A 65 -19.06 -2.52 1.84
CA LYS A 65 -18.18 -1.56 2.51
C LYS A 65 -16.70 -1.93 2.37
N LEU A 66 -16.39 -3.23 2.38
CA LEU A 66 -15.04 -3.78 2.23
C LEU A 66 -14.36 -3.27 0.96
N TYR A 67 -15.07 -3.29 -0.16
CA TYR A 67 -14.50 -2.97 -1.46
C TYR A 67 -14.54 -1.48 -1.79
N GLN A 68 -15.21 -0.67 -0.96
CA GLN A 68 -15.33 0.79 -1.12
C GLN A 68 -15.88 1.21 -2.50
N GLY A 69 -16.59 0.34 -3.25
CA GLY A 69 -17.02 0.65 -4.61
C GLY A 69 -16.05 0.24 -5.72
N LEU A 70 -14.92 -0.40 -5.41
CA LEU A 70 -13.95 -0.95 -6.38
C LEU A 70 -14.32 -2.38 -6.79
N PRO A 71 -13.86 -2.85 -7.96
CA PRO A 71 -13.83 -4.29 -8.27
C PRO A 71 -13.02 -5.05 -7.21
N PRO A 72 -13.47 -6.22 -6.73
CA PRO A 72 -12.81 -6.93 -5.64
C PRO A 72 -11.30 -7.15 -5.85
N PHE A 73 -10.90 -7.58 -7.04
CA PHE A 73 -9.48 -7.85 -7.36
C PHE A 73 -8.58 -6.60 -7.38
N ILE A 74 -9.16 -5.40 -7.46
CA ILE A 74 -8.45 -4.12 -7.34
C ILE A 74 -8.50 -3.61 -5.90
N ALA A 75 -9.62 -3.87 -5.20
CA ALA A 75 -9.79 -3.48 -3.81
C ALA A 75 -8.76 -4.13 -2.89
N ASP A 76 -8.23 -5.30 -3.24
CA ASP A 76 -7.15 -5.97 -2.50
C ASP A 76 -5.86 -5.12 -2.42
N SER A 77 -5.68 -4.15 -3.31
CA SER A 77 -4.58 -3.18 -3.26
C SER A 77 -4.85 -1.98 -2.34
N LEU A 78 -6.06 -1.84 -1.78
CA LEU A 78 -6.35 -0.76 -0.84
C LEU A 78 -5.48 -0.88 0.41
N PRO A 79 -5.13 0.26 1.03
CA PRO A 79 -4.36 0.22 2.26
C PRO A 79 -5.25 -0.31 3.39
N ASP A 80 -4.59 -0.89 4.38
CA ASP A 80 -5.21 -1.37 5.61
C ASP A 80 -5.57 -0.22 6.56
N HIS A 81 -5.86 -0.55 7.83
CA HIS A 81 -6.19 0.49 8.80
C HIS A 81 -5.05 1.50 9.00
N TRP A 82 -3.80 1.02 9.09
CA TRP A 82 -2.62 1.86 9.27
C TRP A 82 -2.35 2.73 8.03
N GLY A 83 -2.31 2.15 6.84
CA GLY A 83 -2.11 2.87 5.60
C GLY A 83 -3.25 3.87 5.31
N ASN A 84 -4.50 3.58 5.73
CA ASN A 84 -5.58 4.58 5.67
C ASN A 84 -5.31 5.76 6.62
N LYS A 85 -4.79 5.54 7.84
CA LYS A 85 -4.37 6.66 8.71
C LYS A 85 -3.29 7.51 8.05
N VAL A 86 -2.26 6.88 7.47
CA VAL A 86 -1.17 7.57 6.76
C VAL A 86 -1.72 8.39 5.59
N PHE A 87 -2.65 7.82 4.81
CA PHE A 87 -3.33 8.53 3.72
C PHE A 87 -4.17 9.72 4.21
N GLU A 88 -4.96 9.55 5.27
CA GLU A 88 -5.79 10.63 5.82
C GLU A 88 -4.93 11.78 6.33
N TYR A 89 -3.80 11.46 6.96
CA TYR A 89 -2.84 12.44 7.42
C TYR A 89 -2.19 13.19 6.25
N TRP A 90 -1.75 12.46 5.20
CA TRP A 90 -1.24 13.06 3.96
C TRP A 90 -2.28 14.01 3.31
N ALA A 91 -3.53 13.58 3.22
CA ALA A 91 -4.59 14.38 2.63
C ALA A 91 -4.86 15.66 3.43
N ALA A 92 -4.83 15.58 4.76
CA ALA A 92 -4.99 16.74 5.64
C ALA A 92 -3.85 17.77 5.46
N GLN A 93 -2.59 17.31 5.43
CA GLN A 93 -1.43 18.17 5.19
C GLN A 93 -1.49 18.86 3.82
N ASN A 94 -2.02 18.18 2.80
CA ASN A 94 -2.21 18.73 1.46
C ASN A 94 -3.53 19.50 1.30
N HIS A 95 -4.24 19.77 2.41
CA HIS A 95 -5.50 20.52 2.43
C HIS A 95 -6.57 19.95 1.49
N ILE A 96 -6.59 18.62 1.31
CA ILE A 96 -7.54 17.92 0.44
C ILE A 96 -8.79 17.57 1.26
N PRO A 97 -9.98 18.08 0.92
CA PRO A 97 -11.20 17.77 1.65
C PRO A 97 -11.57 16.28 1.56
N LYS A 98 -11.91 15.65 2.68
CA LYS A 98 -12.29 14.22 2.74
C LYS A 98 -13.42 13.86 1.77
N GLN A 99 -14.36 14.79 1.53
CA GLN A 99 -15.50 14.59 0.63
C GLN A 99 -15.09 14.50 -0.84
N ARG A 100 -13.88 14.98 -1.19
CA ARG A 100 -13.33 14.91 -2.55
C ARG A 100 -12.57 13.62 -2.80
N LEU A 101 -12.19 12.89 -1.75
CA LEU A 101 -11.38 11.68 -1.86
C LEU A 101 -12.23 10.49 -2.27
N THR A 102 -11.80 9.82 -3.33
CA THR A 102 -12.38 8.58 -3.82
C THR A 102 -11.43 7.41 -3.55
N PRO A 103 -11.92 6.16 -3.60
CA PRO A 103 -11.04 4.99 -3.58
C PRO A 103 -10.02 4.98 -4.72
N VAL A 104 -10.35 5.57 -5.88
CA VAL A 104 -9.39 5.71 -7.00
C VAL A 104 -8.26 6.68 -6.63
N ASP A 105 -8.54 7.77 -5.89
CA ASP A 105 -7.49 8.65 -5.37
C ASP A 105 -6.58 7.94 -4.35
N LYS A 106 -7.14 7.02 -3.55
CA LYS A 106 -6.33 6.17 -2.65
C LYS A 106 -5.38 5.27 -3.44
N LEU A 107 -5.87 4.67 -4.53
CA LEU A 107 -5.03 3.86 -5.40
C LEU A 107 -3.94 4.70 -6.08
N ALA A 108 -4.25 5.92 -6.53
CA ALA A 108 -3.25 6.85 -7.07
C ALA A 108 -2.21 7.28 -6.01
N PHE A 109 -2.64 7.44 -4.75
CA PHE A 109 -1.73 7.70 -3.64
C PHE A 109 -0.79 6.53 -3.37
N ILE A 110 -1.30 5.29 -3.39
CA ILE A 110 -0.46 4.09 -3.32
C ILE A 110 0.49 4.04 -4.50
N GLY A 111 -0.01 4.28 -5.71
CA GLY A 111 0.77 4.32 -6.93
C GLY A 111 1.40 2.97 -7.25
N ARG A 112 2.72 2.94 -7.35
CA ARG A 112 3.53 1.72 -7.57
C ARG A 112 3.93 0.98 -6.31
N ARG A 113 3.50 1.50 -5.16
CA ARG A 113 4.02 1.12 -3.85
C ARG A 113 3.09 0.15 -3.15
N GLY A 114 2.04 -0.34 -3.81
CA GLY A 114 1.06 -1.26 -3.21
C GLY A 114 1.62 -2.66 -3.04
N MET A 115 1.10 -3.40 -2.06
CA MET A 115 1.37 -4.82 -1.95
C MET A 115 0.77 -5.58 -3.14
N GLY A 116 1.48 -6.62 -3.58
CA GLY A 116 1.14 -7.37 -4.78
C GLY A 116 1.88 -6.83 -6.00
N ALA A 117 1.30 -7.03 -7.18
CA ALA A 117 1.96 -6.70 -8.46
C ALA A 117 1.24 -5.61 -9.26
N LEU A 118 0.09 -5.13 -8.77
CA LEU A 118 -0.67 -4.06 -9.42
C LEU A 118 -0.10 -2.71 -9.04
N GLU A 119 0.08 -1.86 -10.05
CA GLU A 119 0.47 -0.47 -9.88
C GLU A 119 -0.59 0.46 -10.48
N PHE A 120 -0.70 1.68 -9.95
CA PHE A 120 -1.70 2.65 -10.36
C PHE A 120 -1.05 3.94 -10.87
N VAL A 121 -1.39 4.34 -12.10
CA VAL A 121 -0.78 5.48 -12.80
C VAL A 121 -1.87 6.44 -13.29
N PRO A 122 -1.78 7.77 -13.08
CA PRO A 122 -0.66 8.48 -12.46
C PRO A 122 -0.60 8.27 -10.95
N ALA A 123 0.61 8.07 -10.44
CA ALA A 123 0.88 8.08 -9.02
C ALA A 123 1.01 9.54 -8.52
N VAL A 124 0.72 9.77 -7.25
CA VAL A 124 0.99 11.06 -6.60
C VAL A 124 2.50 11.32 -6.60
N SER A 125 2.91 12.48 -7.13
CA SER A 125 4.31 12.89 -7.23
C SER A 125 4.94 13.16 -5.86
N GLY A 126 6.24 12.87 -5.74
CA GLY A 126 7.03 13.22 -4.55
C GLY A 126 6.92 12.24 -3.38
N LEU A 127 6.27 11.09 -3.58
CA LEU A 127 6.18 9.98 -2.62
C LEU A 127 7.09 8.79 -2.97
N GLU A 128 7.84 8.90 -4.07
CA GLU A 128 8.83 7.92 -4.51
C GLU A 128 10.21 8.50 -4.21
N SER A 129 10.76 8.19 -3.03
CA SER A 129 12.08 8.66 -2.61
C SER A 129 12.96 7.49 -2.17
N SER A 130 14.21 7.45 -2.63
CA SER A 130 15.22 6.47 -2.24
C SER A 130 16.06 6.94 -1.04
N LYS A 131 15.52 7.88 -0.25
CA LYS A 131 16.23 8.46 0.89
C LYS A 131 16.57 7.37 1.91
N SER A 132 17.69 7.57 2.60
CA SER A 132 18.06 6.75 3.76
C SER A 132 17.00 6.93 4.85
N VAL A 133 16.62 5.84 5.49
CA VAL A 133 15.57 5.77 6.50
C VAL A 133 16.22 5.44 7.84
N GLN A 134 16.02 6.31 8.82
CA GLN A 134 16.42 6.05 10.21
C GLN A 134 15.29 5.30 10.92
N ILE A 135 15.53 4.04 11.32
CA ILE A 135 14.50 3.18 11.95
C ILE A 135 13.94 3.83 13.21
N ASP A 136 14.79 4.43 14.05
CA ASP A 136 14.36 5.05 15.32
C ASP A 136 13.38 6.22 15.08
N SER A 137 13.68 7.09 14.12
CA SER A 137 12.79 8.19 13.75
C SER A 137 11.47 7.66 13.21
N LEU A 138 11.53 6.62 12.37
CA LEU A 138 10.34 6.00 11.80
C LEU A 138 9.46 5.34 12.86
N TYR A 139 10.06 4.66 13.83
CA TYR A 139 9.37 4.05 14.95
C TYR A 139 8.66 5.10 15.82
N ARG A 140 9.37 6.16 16.22
CA ARG A 140 8.79 7.25 17.03
C ARG A 140 7.62 7.91 16.33
N LEU A 141 7.74 8.16 15.03
CA LEU A 141 6.68 8.77 14.24
C LEU A 141 5.48 7.82 14.06
N ALA A 142 5.73 6.53 13.84
CA ALA A 142 4.69 5.52 13.77
C ALA A 142 3.90 5.43 15.08
N GLN A 143 4.58 5.44 16.23
CA GLN A 143 3.95 5.49 17.55
C GLN A 143 3.11 6.75 17.72
N LYS A 144 3.66 7.93 17.39
CA LYS A 144 2.95 9.21 17.48
C LYS A 144 1.61 9.19 16.73
N ILE A 145 1.59 8.77 15.46
CA ILE A 145 0.35 8.68 14.65
C ILE A 145 -0.59 7.57 15.12
N PHE A 146 -0.03 6.51 15.70
CA PHE A 146 -0.84 5.43 16.24
C PHE A 146 -1.58 5.84 17.51
N ASP A 147 -0.87 6.49 18.45
CA ASP A 147 -1.35 6.92 19.77
C ASP A 147 -2.23 8.18 19.68
N GLU A 148 -1.90 9.14 18.81
CA GLU A 148 -2.65 10.37 18.66
C GLU A 148 -3.98 10.11 17.94
N ARG A 149 -5.08 10.22 18.70
CA ARG A 149 -6.44 10.11 18.17
C ARG A 149 -6.98 11.38 17.51
N GLN A 150 -6.30 12.53 17.58
CA GLN A 150 -6.67 13.76 16.87
C GLN A 150 -5.62 14.87 17.08
N GLU A 151 -5.37 15.62 15.99
CA GLU A 151 -4.68 16.92 15.92
C GLU A 151 -3.17 16.98 16.24
N VAL A 152 -2.36 16.65 15.23
CA VAL A 152 -0.94 17.08 15.18
C VAL A 152 -0.86 18.45 14.55
N SER A 153 -0.56 19.47 15.35
CA SER A 153 0.02 20.72 14.83
C SER A 153 1.49 20.45 14.49
N VAL A 154 1.76 20.13 13.23
CA VAL A 154 3.11 19.86 12.73
C VAL A 154 3.92 21.16 12.79
N ARG A 155 5.02 21.16 13.53
CA ARG A 155 6.04 22.22 13.45
C ARG A 155 6.91 21.95 12.22
N ASP A 156 7.43 22.98 11.57
CA ASP A 156 8.14 22.85 10.27
C ASP A 156 9.30 21.83 10.26
N ASP A 157 9.93 21.55 11.41
CA ASP A 157 11.01 20.57 11.58
C ASP A 157 10.51 19.10 11.47
N GLU A 158 9.21 18.85 11.66
CA GLU A 158 8.59 17.51 11.58
C GLU A 158 8.23 17.12 10.13
N ASN A 159 8.33 18.03 9.16
CA ASN A 159 7.96 17.77 7.76
C ASN A 159 8.87 16.75 7.06
N LEU A 160 10.14 16.67 7.46
CA LEU A 160 11.11 15.72 6.87
C LEU A 160 10.83 14.28 7.30
N ASP A 161 10.54 14.05 8.58
CA ASP A 161 10.22 12.73 9.11
C ASP A 161 8.87 12.22 8.57
N LEU A 162 7.92 13.12 8.34
CA LEU A 162 6.62 12.79 7.75
C LEU A 162 6.73 12.29 6.30
N GLN A 163 7.62 12.89 5.50
CA GLN A 163 7.90 12.35 4.16
C GLN A 163 8.47 10.93 4.25
N SER A 164 9.41 10.69 5.16
CA SER A 164 9.96 9.36 5.36
C SER A 164 8.90 8.33 5.76
N LEU A 165 7.86 8.73 6.50
CA LEU A 165 6.73 7.84 6.78
C LEU A 165 5.87 7.59 5.56
N TYR A 166 5.53 8.62 4.77
CA TYR A 166 4.78 8.40 3.54
C TYR A 166 5.54 7.48 2.59
N ASP A 167 6.86 7.58 2.54
CA ASP A 167 7.75 6.78 1.71
C ASP A 167 7.79 5.30 2.11
N VAL A 168 7.30 4.90 3.30
CA VAL A 168 7.42 3.51 3.78
C VAL A 168 6.13 2.93 4.37
N GLY A 169 5.22 3.76 4.86
CA GLY A 169 4.05 3.39 5.67
C GLY A 169 2.76 3.12 4.90
N THR A 170 2.77 3.23 3.57
CA THR A 170 1.54 3.21 2.75
C THR A 170 1.16 1.84 2.19
N SER A 171 1.97 0.81 2.43
CA SER A 171 1.93 -0.39 1.58
C SER A 171 1.49 -1.68 2.27
N ALA A 172 1.90 -1.96 3.50
CA ALA A 172 1.67 -3.27 4.08
C ALA A 172 0.29 -3.36 4.78
N GLY A 173 -0.41 -4.50 4.67
CA GLY A 173 -1.75 -4.70 5.23
C GLY A 173 -1.81 -5.21 6.69
N GLY A 174 -2.92 -4.99 7.45
CA GLY A 174 -3.05 -5.21 8.90
C GLY A 174 -3.68 -4.07 9.75
N GLN A 175 -3.67 -4.20 11.08
CA GLN A 175 -4.15 -3.15 12.02
C GLN A 175 -3.03 -2.33 12.66
N HIS A 176 -1.86 -2.96 12.76
CA HIS A 176 -0.69 -2.50 13.52
C HIS A 176 0.27 -1.68 12.63
N PRO A 177 0.97 -0.66 13.17
CA PRO A 177 1.92 0.14 12.43
C PRO A 177 3.02 -0.73 11.79
N LYS A 178 3.29 -0.44 10.52
CA LYS A 178 4.28 -1.16 9.74
C LYS A 178 4.82 -0.32 8.60
N ALA A 179 5.99 -0.72 8.12
CA ALA A 179 6.69 -0.07 7.05
C ALA A 179 7.30 -1.10 6.10
N ILE A 180 7.37 -0.78 4.81
CA ILE A 180 8.19 -1.52 3.86
C ILE A 180 9.53 -0.83 3.74
N ILE A 181 10.57 -1.54 4.13
CA ILE A 181 11.95 -1.07 4.11
C ILE A 181 12.79 -2.00 3.24
N ALA A 182 13.94 -1.51 2.82
CA ALA A 182 14.95 -2.30 2.18
C ALA A 182 16.26 -2.15 2.92
N ILE A 183 16.92 -3.26 3.23
CA ILE A 183 18.17 -3.31 3.98
C ILE A 183 19.23 -3.91 3.08
N ASN A 184 20.38 -3.25 2.99
CA ASN A 184 21.59 -3.83 2.43
C ASN A 184 22.42 -4.44 3.57
N ASP A 185 22.63 -5.75 3.52
CA ASP A 185 23.29 -6.48 4.60
C ASP A 185 24.81 -6.20 4.68
N GLU A 186 25.44 -5.69 3.62
CA GLU A 186 26.89 -5.46 3.55
C GLU A 186 27.29 -4.12 4.18
N ASN A 187 26.52 -3.06 3.90
CA ASN A 187 26.81 -1.71 4.39
C ASN A 187 25.83 -1.23 5.47
N HIS A 188 24.85 -2.06 5.84
CA HIS A 188 23.79 -1.75 6.79
C HIS A 188 22.93 -0.51 6.42
N ASP A 189 22.95 -0.09 5.15
CA ASP A 189 22.10 1.01 4.67
C ASP A 189 20.64 0.54 4.61
N ILE A 190 19.75 1.40 5.10
CA ILE A 190 18.32 1.16 5.17
C ILE A 190 17.62 2.26 4.38
N ARG A 191 16.77 1.83 3.45
CA ARG A 191 16.05 2.71 2.55
C ARG A 191 14.57 2.37 2.54
N SER A 192 13.78 3.25 1.92
CA SER A 192 12.40 2.91 1.57
C SER A 192 12.38 1.68 0.67
N GLY A 193 11.56 0.69 1.03
CA GLY A 193 11.31 -0.48 0.19
C GLY A 193 10.20 -0.26 -0.84
N GLN A 194 9.79 0.99 -1.07
CA GLN A 194 8.75 1.35 -2.02
C GLN A 194 9.30 1.82 -3.38
N VAL A 195 10.61 1.73 -3.56
CA VAL A 195 11.30 2.04 -4.81
C VAL A 195 12.17 0.85 -5.22
N SER A 196 12.38 0.68 -6.52
CA SER A 196 13.35 -0.30 -7.03
C SER A 196 14.77 0.14 -6.66
N LEU A 197 15.41 -0.63 -5.80
CA LEU A 197 16.79 -0.41 -5.36
C LEU A 197 17.78 -1.30 -6.13
N PRO A 198 19.08 -0.89 -6.17
CA PRO A 198 20.15 -1.69 -6.76
C PRO A 198 20.27 -3.09 -6.14
N GLU A 199 21.05 -3.94 -6.80
CA GLU A 199 21.42 -5.24 -6.26
C GLU A 199 22.10 -5.11 -4.88
N GLY A 200 21.84 -6.07 -4.00
CA GLY A 200 22.32 -6.08 -2.60
C GLY A 200 21.29 -5.64 -1.57
N TYR A 201 20.17 -5.02 -1.97
CA TYR A 201 19.07 -4.71 -1.06
C TYR A 201 18.06 -5.85 -0.96
N LYS A 202 17.67 -6.18 0.27
CA LYS A 202 16.58 -7.11 0.59
C LYS A 202 15.41 -6.34 1.16
N TYR A 203 14.20 -6.66 0.72
CA TYR A 203 12.98 -5.98 1.14
C TYR A 203 12.36 -6.68 2.34
N TYR A 204 11.88 -5.90 3.31
CA TYR A 204 11.30 -6.36 4.55
C TYR A 204 10.00 -5.61 4.85
N ILE A 205 9.07 -6.30 5.50
CA ILE A 205 7.98 -5.66 6.24
C ILE A 205 8.47 -5.49 7.68
N LEU A 206 8.74 -4.26 8.09
CA LEU A 206 9.06 -3.91 9.46
C LEU A 206 7.76 -3.69 10.23
N LYS A 207 7.53 -4.49 11.27
CA LYS A 207 6.40 -4.35 12.19
C LYS A 207 6.90 -3.67 13.47
N PHE A 208 6.29 -2.56 13.83
CA PHE A 208 6.68 -1.82 15.02
C PHE A 208 6.10 -2.45 16.29
N ALA A 209 6.81 -2.34 17.40
CA ALA A 209 6.28 -2.71 18.71
C ALA A 209 5.19 -1.72 19.13
N GLU A 210 4.17 -2.21 19.85
CA GLU A 210 3.04 -1.40 20.29
C GLU A 210 2.98 -1.37 21.81
N GLY A 211 3.14 -0.17 22.39
CA GLY A 211 3.07 0.06 23.83
C GLY A 211 3.96 -0.85 24.67
N ASP A 212 3.82 -0.71 25.99
CA ASP A 212 4.48 -1.60 26.96
C ASP A 212 3.51 -2.66 27.53
N ASP A 213 2.21 -2.50 27.28
CA ASP A 213 1.16 -3.32 27.90
C ASP A 213 1.17 -4.77 27.39
N PHE A 214 1.61 -5.00 26.15
CA PHE A 214 1.63 -6.34 25.58
C PHE A 214 2.70 -6.52 24.48
N PRO A 215 3.59 -7.53 24.57
CA PRO A 215 4.74 -7.65 23.69
C PRO A 215 4.40 -8.36 22.37
N PHE A 216 3.52 -7.77 21.56
CA PHE A 216 3.00 -8.36 20.32
C PHE A 216 4.10 -8.85 19.37
N THR A 217 5.17 -8.06 19.15
CA THR A 217 6.27 -8.41 18.24
C THR A 217 7.07 -9.61 18.73
N ARG A 218 7.28 -9.74 20.05
CA ARG A 218 7.94 -10.92 20.63
C ARG A 218 7.07 -12.15 20.54
N MET A 219 5.76 -12.02 20.79
CA MET A 219 4.84 -13.13 20.60
C MET A 219 4.78 -13.59 19.15
N GLU A 220 4.77 -12.66 18.19
CA GLU A 220 4.79 -13.00 16.77
C GLU A 220 6.06 -13.82 16.42
N MET A 221 7.21 -13.46 16.99
CA MET A 221 8.45 -14.23 16.83
C MET A 221 8.34 -15.64 17.45
N VAL A 222 7.74 -15.77 18.64
CA VAL A 222 7.49 -17.09 19.26
C VAL A 222 6.61 -17.96 18.37
N TYR A 223 5.51 -17.41 17.82
CA TYR A 223 4.65 -18.15 16.90
C TYR A 223 5.37 -18.53 15.59
N TYR A 224 6.24 -17.66 15.08
CA TYR A 224 7.09 -17.95 13.92
C TYR A 224 8.01 -19.16 14.18
N ASP A 225 8.65 -19.21 15.35
CA ASP A 225 9.55 -20.32 15.71
C ASP A 225 8.77 -21.62 15.92
N MET A 226 7.62 -21.57 16.61
CA MET A 226 6.73 -22.72 16.78
C MET A 226 6.22 -23.26 15.43
N ALA A 227 5.85 -22.37 14.50
CA ALA A 227 5.39 -22.76 13.17
C ALA A 227 6.50 -23.48 12.40
N LYS A 228 7.75 -23.01 12.49
CA LYS A 228 8.90 -23.67 11.87
C LYS A 228 9.20 -25.03 12.48
N GLU A 229 9.14 -25.15 13.81
CA GLU A 229 9.31 -26.42 14.51
C GLU A 229 8.23 -27.45 14.11
N ALA A 230 7.00 -26.97 13.88
CA ALA A 230 5.90 -27.78 13.35
C ALA A 230 6.01 -28.10 11.84
N GLY A 231 7.09 -27.67 11.16
CA GLY A 231 7.31 -27.92 9.73
C GLY A 231 6.55 -27.00 8.77
N VAL A 232 5.95 -25.91 9.26
CA VAL A 232 5.30 -24.90 8.41
C VAL A 232 6.37 -24.06 7.72
N ARG A 233 6.24 -23.89 6.40
CA ARG A 233 7.14 -23.02 5.62
C ARG A 233 6.85 -21.56 5.93
N MET A 234 7.78 -20.91 6.63
CA MET A 234 7.69 -19.50 7.01
C MET A 234 8.74 -18.65 6.29
N MET A 235 8.42 -17.38 6.01
CA MET A 235 9.39 -16.41 5.49
C MET A 235 10.41 -16.02 6.58
N PRO A 236 11.71 -15.87 6.25
CA PRO A 236 12.73 -15.48 7.23
C PRO A 236 12.34 -14.21 7.99
N SER A 237 12.32 -14.29 9.32
CA SER A 237 11.89 -13.22 10.20
C SER A 237 12.89 -13.09 11.36
N ARG A 238 13.09 -11.87 11.87
CA ARG A 238 13.97 -11.58 13.00
C ARG A 238 13.48 -10.38 13.79
N LEU A 239 13.82 -10.32 15.07
CA LEU A 239 13.68 -9.11 15.86
C LEU A 239 14.81 -8.13 15.52
N VAL A 240 14.47 -6.84 15.55
CA VAL A 240 15.39 -5.72 15.36
C VAL A 240 15.30 -4.88 16.64
N HIS A 241 16.46 -4.45 17.14
CA HIS A 241 16.61 -3.69 18.37
C HIS A 241 17.20 -2.32 18.08
#